data_AF-A0A3D2FB73-F1
#
_entry.id   AF-A0A3D2FB73-F1
#
_cell.length_a   1.000
_cell.length_b   1.000
_cell.length_c   1.000
_cell.angle_alpha   90.00
_cell.angle_beta   90.00
_cell.angle_gamma   90.00
#
_symmetry.space_group_name_H-M   'P 1'
#
loop_
_entity.id
_entity.type
_entity.pdbx_description
1 polymer ?
#
loop_
_entity_poly.entity_id
_entity_poly.type
_entity_poly.pdbx_seq_one_letter_code
_entity_poly.pdbx_strand_id
1 'polypeptide(L)'
;MKIGTREIGYGHAPLVIAEIGINHGGSLDVAKEMVRLAAASGCECVKHQTHIIEDEMTDEAKQIFPPNADVSIWDVMANCALSLDDEIALKDYTESLGMIYIST
;
A
#
# COMPACT_ATOMS: atom_id res chain seq x y z
N MET A 1 1.92 22.11 5.13
CA MET A 1 0.77 21.39 4.55
C MET A 1 0.28 20.39 5.58
N LYS A 2 -0.89 19.76 5.36
CA LYS A 2 -1.46 18.82 6.33
C LYS A 2 -1.99 17.57 5.64
N ILE A 3 -1.82 16.41 6.26
CA ILE A 3 -2.47 15.15 5.87
C ILE A 3 -3.32 14.69 7.06
N GLY A 4 -4.64 14.68 6.89
CA GLY A 4 -5.59 14.45 8.00
C GLY A 4 -5.35 15.46 9.14
N THR A 5 -4.89 14.97 10.28
CA THR A 5 -4.54 15.78 11.46
C THR A 5 -3.06 16.12 11.57
N ARG A 6 -2.18 15.55 10.73
CA ARG A 6 -0.71 15.67 10.81
C ARG A 6 -0.17 16.83 9.98
N GLU A 7 0.44 17.81 10.64
CA GLU A 7 1.17 18.91 9.99
C GLU A 7 2.51 18.45 9.40
N ILE A 8 2.86 18.91 8.20
CA ILE A 8 4.07 18.52 7.47
C ILE A 8 4.75 19.78 6.92
N GLY A 9 6.04 19.91 7.20
CA GLY A 9 6.88 21.00 6.71
C GLY A 9 8.16 21.12 7.53
N TYR A 10 9.03 22.05 7.15
CA TYR A 10 10.35 22.25 7.77
C TYR A 10 10.32 22.49 9.28
N GLY A 11 9.25 23.10 9.81
CA GLY A 11 9.05 23.36 11.24
C GLY A 11 8.44 22.20 12.05
N HIS A 12 8.19 21.04 11.43
CA HIS A 12 7.56 19.88 12.07
C HIS A 12 8.47 18.66 12.01
N ALA A 13 8.22 17.68 12.90
CA ALA A 13 8.94 16.41 12.84
C ALA A 13 8.76 15.75 11.46
N PRO A 14 9.82 15.17 10.86
CA PRO A 14 9.72 14.45 9.61
C PRO A 14 8.61 13.39 9.68
N LEU A 15 7.83 13.27 8.62
CA LEU A 15 6.86 12.20 8.50
C LEU A 15 7.55 11.00 7.85
N VAL A 16 7.57 9.87 8.56
CA VAL A 16 7.98 8.59 7.99
C VAL A 16 6.72 7.86 7.53
N ILE A 17 6.72 7.43 6.27
CA ILE A 17 5.62 6.67 5.65
C ILE A 17 6.08 5.23 5.52
N ALA A 18 5.39 4.30 6.18
CA ALA A 18 5.60 2.88 5.99
C ALA A 18 4.94 2.45 4.67
N GLU A 19 5.76 2.33 3.62
CA GLU A 19 5.33 1.82 2.33
C GLU A 19 5.16 0.30 2.40
N ILE A 20 3.92 -0.16 2.52
CA ILE A 20 3.61 -1.59 2.42
C ILE A 20 3.53 -2.03 0.95
N GLY A 21 3.15 -1.11 0.04
CA GLY A 21 3.08 -1.35 -1.40
C GLY A 21 2.41 -2.69 -1.71
N ILE A 22 3.05 -3.51 -2.54
CA ILE A 22 2.61 -4.87 -2.89
C ILE A 22 3.21 -5.98 -2.01
N ASN A 23 3.90 -5.66 -0.92
CA ASN A 23 4.67 -6.63 -0.13
C ASN A 23 3.79 -7.70 0.56
N HIS A 24 2.49 -7.46 0.66
CA HIS A 24 1.53 -8.41 1.20
C HIS A 24 1.17 -9.55 0.23
N GLY A 25 1.60 -9.47 -1.04
CA GLY A 25 1.41 -10.54 -2.03
C GLY A 25 -0.05 -10.91 -2.23
N GLY A 26 -0.96 -9.93 -2.24
CA GLY A 26 -2.40 -10.14 -2.43
C GLY A 26 -3.15 -10.67 -1.19
N SER A 27 -2.48 -10.86 -0.05
CA SER A 27 -3.12 -11.33 1.17
C SER A 27 -3.52 -10.18 2.10
N LEU A 28 -4.82 -10.01 2.34
CA LEU A 28 -5.34 -9.05 3.32
C LEU A 28 -4.81 -9.33 4.73
N ASP A 29 -4.70 -10.59 5.12
CA ASP A 29 -4.21 -10.97 6.45
C ASP A 29 -2.74 -10.56 6.65
N VAL A 30 -1.89 -10.78 5.63
CA VAL A 30 -0.50 -10.31 5.66
C VAL A 30 -0.45 -8.79 5.68
N ALA A 31 -1.27 -8.11 4.88
CA ALA A 31 -1.34 -6.64 4.87
C ALA A 31 -1.71 -6.09 6.26
N LYS A 32 -2.72 -6.66 6.92
CA LYS A 32 -3.12 -6.29 8.28
C LYS A 32 -2.01 -6.55 9.30
N GLU A 33 -1.28 -7.66 9.19
CA GLU A 33 -0.14 -7.91 10.07
C GLU A 33 0.99 -6.89 9.87
N MET A 34 1.29 -6.51 8.62
CA MET A 34 2.25 -5.45 8.33
C MET A 34 1.81 -4.10 8.94
N VAL A 35 0.54 -3.73 8.81
CA VAL A 35 -0.04 -2.53 9.42
C VAL A 35 0.10 -2.59 10.95
N ARG A 36 -0.21 -3.73 11.57
CA ARG A 36 -0.08 -3.91 13.03
C ARG A 36 1.36 -3.72 13.49
N LEU A 37 2.34 -4.26 12.74
CA LEU A 37 3.77 -4.12 13.05
C LEU A 37 4.26 -2.67 12.85
N ALA A 38 3.77 -1.98 11.82
CA ALA A 38 4.06 -0.56 11.63
C ALA A 38 3.55 0.29 12.80
N ALA A 39 2.30 0.06 13.24
CA ALA A 39 1.73 0.72 14.41
C ALA A 39 2.54 0.44 15.69
N ALA A 40 2.88 -0.84 15.93
CA ALA A 40 3.67 -1.24 17.08
C ALA A 40 5.09 -0.65 17.10
N SER A 41 5.60 -0.27 15.93
CA SER A 41 6.91 0.41 15.78
C SER A 41 6.84 1.92 15.96
N GLY A 42 5.64 2.48 16.23
CA GLY A 42 5.42 3.92 16.37
C GLY A 42 5.26 4.67 15.05
N CYS A 43 5.00 3.96 13.94
CA CYS A 43 4.71 4.61 12.67
C CYS A 43 3.37 5.36 12.74
N GLU A 44 3.32 6.53 12.09
CA GLU A 44 2.12 7.37 12.07
C GLU A 44 1.30 7.18 10.79
N CYS A 45 1.90 6.62 9.73
CA CYS A 45 1.34 6.60 8.39
C CYS A 45 1.76 5.35 7.61
N VAL A 46 0.78 4.63 7.06
CA VAL A 46 0.99 3.52 6.12
C VAL A 46 0.54 3.98 4.73
N LYS A 47 1.32 3.58 3.72
CA LYS A 47 0.95 3.76 2.30
C LYS A 47 0.82 2.42 1.58
N HIS A 48 -0.32 2.23 0.93
CA HIS A 48 -0.63 1.11 0.04
C HIS A 48 -0.37 1.49 -1.44
N GLN A 49 -0.56 0.53 -2.35
CA GLN A 49 -0.62 0.77 -3.79
C GLN A 49 -1.94 0.17 -4.31
N THR A 50 -2.81 1.02 -4.83
CA THR A 50 -4.11 0.61 -5.38
C THR A 50 -3.90 0.17 -6.81
N HIS A 51 -4.12 -1.13 -7.08
CA HIS A 51 -3.92 -1.70 -8.40
C HIS A 51 -5.24 -2.14 -9.03
N ILE A 52 -5.61 -1.50 -10.14
CA ILE A 52 -6.77 -1.88 -10.97
C ILE A 52 -6.22 -2.28 -12.33
N ILE A 53 -5.92 -3.57 -12.46
CA ILE A 53 -5.08 -4.12 -13.54
C ILE A 53 -5.60 -3.71 -14.93
N GLU A 54 -6.91 -3.85 -15.13
CA GLU A 54 -7.57 -3.55 -16.39
C GLU A 54 -7.62 -2.07 -16.77
N ASP A 55 -7.45 -1.16 -15.80
CA ASP A 55 -7.48 0.28 -16.03
C ASP A 55 -6.06 0.89 -16.03
N GLU A 56 -5.10 0.23 -15.37
CA GLU A 56 -3.71 0.70 -15.26
C GLU A 56 -2.77 0.13 -16.33
N MET A 57 -3.09 -1.02 -16.94
CA MET A 57 -2.24 -1.70 -17.92
C MET A 57 -2.99 -2.12 -19.19
N THR A 58 -2.26 -2.08 -20.31
CA THR A 58 -2.69 -2.71 -21.57
C THR A 58 -2.09 -4.13 -21.69
N ASP A 59 -2.58 -4.92 -22.66
CA ASP A 59 -2.14 -6.30 -22.86
C ASP A 59 -0.63 -6.45 -23.11
N GLU A 60 0.05 -5.40 -23.61
CA GLU A 60 1.50 -5.37 -23.78
C GLU A 60 2.26 -5.63 -22.47
N ALA A 61 1.68 -5.28 -21.32
CA ALA A 61 2.28 -5.51 -20.01
C ALA A 61 2.53 -6.99 -19.70
N LYS A 62 1.77 -7.92 -20.32
CA LYS A 62 1.97 -9.36 -20.19
C LYS A 62 3.29 -9.85 -20.78
N GLN A 63 3.97 -9.02 -21.58
CA GLN A 63 5.26 -9.33 -22.20
C GLN A 63 6.43 -8.52 -21.60
N ILE A 64 6.16 -7.68 -20.59
CA ILE A 64 7.17 -6.82 -19.95
C ILE A 64 7.55 -7.44 -18.61
N PHE A 65 8.83 -7.72 -18.44
CA PHE A 65 9.39 -8.33 -17.22
C PHE A 65 10.17 -7.27 -16.45
N PRO A 66 9.78 -6.96 -15.21
CA PRO A 66 10.53 -6.03 -14.38
C PRO A 66 11.86 -6.68 -13.96
N PRO A 67 12.93 -5.89 -13.72
CA PRO A 67 14.28 -6.41 -13.45
C PRO A 67 14.39 -7.21 -12.13
N ASN A 68 13.36 -7.17 -11.29
CA ASN A 68 13.29 -7.80 -9.98
C ASN A 68 12.26 -8.95 -9.89
N ALA A 69 11.72 -9.43 -11.00
CA ALA A 69 10.83 -10.59 -11.03
C ALA A 69 11.02 -11.44 -12.29
N ASP A 70 10.71 -12.74 -12.18
CA ASP A 70 10.78 -13.70 -13.29
C ASP A 70 9.42 -13.86 -14.02
N VAL A 71 8.42 -13.05 -13.68
CA VAL A 71 7.08 -13.03 -14.29
C VAL A 71 6.76 -11.65 -14.85
N SER A 72 5.75 -11.56 -15.71
CA SER A 72 5.37 -10.28 -16.32
C SER A 72 4.87 -9.29 -15.27
N ILE A 73 4.97 -7.99 -15.53
CA ILE A 73 4.46 -6.96 -14.60
C ILE A 73 2.94 -7.10 -14.41
N TRP A 74 2.22 -7.55 -15.44
CA TRP A 74 0.82 -7.92 -15.33
C TRP A 74 0.61 -9.01 -14.27
N ASP A 75 1.40 -10.08 -14.32
CA ASP A 75 1.28 -11.19 -13.36
C ASP A 75 1.71 -10.78 -11.95
N VAL A 76 2.72 -9.92 -11.80
CA VAL A 76 3.09 -9.38 -10.49
C VAL A 76 1.90 -8.64 -9.87
N MET A 77 1.29 -7.71 -10.61
CA MET A 77 0.18 -6.91 -10.08
C MET A 77 -1.08 -7.75 -9.88
N ALA A 78 -1.41 -8.65 -10.80
CA ALA A 78 -2.56 -9.55 -10.66
C ALA A 78 -2.47 -10.45 -9.42
N ASN A 79 -1.26 -10.88 -9.03
CA ASN A 79 -1.05 -11.68 -7.82
C ASN A 79 -1.04 -10.83 -6.54
N CYS A 80 -0.75 -9.53 -6.64
CA CYS A 80 -0.57 -8.67 -5.48
C CYS A 80 -1.77 -7.75 -5.20
N ALA A 81 -2.60 -7.45 -6.20
CA ALA A 81 -3.71 -6.52 -6.09
C ALA A 81 -4.73 -7.03 -5.06
N LEU A 82 -5.15 -6.14 -4.16
CA LEU A 82 -6.29 -6.37 -3.28
C LEU A 82 -7.58 -6.04 -4.02
N SER A 83 -8.66 -6.74 -3.69
CA SER A 83 -9.99 -6.34 -4.14
C SER A 83 -10.39 -5.01 -3.49
N LEU A 84 -11.40 -4.32 -4.07
CA LEU A 84 -11.95 -3.10 -3.48
C LEU A 84 -12.39 -3.31 -2.02
N ASP A 85 -13.07 -4.42 -1.73
CA ASP A 85 -13.56 -4.73 -0.38
C ASP A 85 -12.39 -5.00 0.59
N ASP A 86 -11.35 -5.70 0.14
CA ASP A 86 -10.15 -5.96 0.95
C ASP A 86 -9.36 -4.67 1.22
N GLU A 87 -9.25 -3.79 0.21
CA GLU A 87 -8.58 -2.51 0.38
C GLU A 87 -9.34 -1.58 1.34
N ILE A 88 -10.68 -1.54 1.25
CA ILE A 88 -11.53 -0.85 2.23
C ILE A 88 -11.27 -1.42 3.63
N ALA A 89 -11.25 -2.75 3.77
CA ALA A 89 -11.00 -3.41 5.05
C ALA A 89 -9.60 -3.13 5.60
N LEU A 90 -8.59 -2.99 4.73
CA LEU A 90 -7.22 -2.62 5.10
C LEU A 90 -7.14 -1.16 5.57
N LYS A 91 -7.81 -0.25 4.85
CA LYS A 91 -7.94 1.15 5.23
C LYS A 91 -8.60 1.28 6.61
N ASP A 92 -9.76 0.66 6.80
CA ASP A 92 -10.51 0.72 8.06
C ASP A 92 -9.70 0.15 9.22
N TYR A 93 -8.99 -0.97 8.99
CA TYR A 93 -8.09 -1.55 9.99
C TYR A 93 -6.95 -0.59 10.37
N THR A 94 -6.31 0.03 9.37
CA THR A 94 -5.24 1.02 9.59
C THR A 94 -5.72 2.20 10.44
N GLU A 95 -6.87 2.77 10.08
CA GLU A 95 -7.47 3.90 10.79
C GLU A 95 -7.95 3.52 12.19
N SER A 96 -8.41 2.29 12.41
CA SER A 96 -8.80 1.79 13.73
C SER A 96 -7.63 1.74 14.73
N LEU A 97 -6.40 1.67 14.23
CA LEU A 97 -5.17 1.75 15.03
C LEU A 97 -4.68 3.20 15.22
N GLY A 98 -5.43 4.19 14.72
CA GLY A 98 -5.09 5.61 14.83
C GLY A 98 -4.01 6.09 13.86
N MET A 99 -3.65 5.28 12.87
CA MET A 99 -2.68 5.65 11.83
C MET A 99 -3.36 6.30 10.63
N ILE A 100 -2.59 7.08 9.88
CA ILE A 100 -2.99 7.63 8.58
C ILE A 100 -2.86 6.53 7.52
N TYR A 101 -3.91 6.34 6.73
CA TYR A 101 -3.88 5.52 5.52
C TYR A 101 -3.86 6.43 4.29
N ILE A 102 -2.91 6.19 3.39
CA ILE A 102 -2.85 6.77 2.06
C ILE A 102 -2.56 5.67 1.03
N SER A 103 -2.83 5.93 -0.24
CA SER A 103 -2.50 5.00 -1.31
C SER A 103 -1.92 5.75 -2.51
N THR A 104 -1.27 5.02 -3.39
CA THR A 104 -0.86 5.47 -4.74
C THR A 104 -1.78 4.84 -5.76
#